data_AF-A0A0Q4G5Q4-F1
#
_entry.id   AF-A0A0Q4G5Q4-F1
#
_cell.length_a   1.000
_cell.length_b   1.000
_cell.length_c   1.000
_cell.angle_alpha   90.00
_cell.angle_beta   90.00
_cell.angle_gamma   90.00
#
_symmetry.space_group_name_H-M   'P 1'
#
loop_
_entity.id
_entity.type
_entity.pdbx_description
1 polymer ?
#
loop_
_entity_poly.entity_id
_entity_poly.type
_entity_poly.pdbx_seq_one_letter_code
_entity_poly.pdbx_strand_id
1 'polypeptide(L)'
;MPKARKRYLTATMADGYVKTIGPTAAPFTHYWRIVAQRDDGKAEVFWGHVTALKDAMRLKAATADAARQRGWRTFDFEIVALTETAA
;
A
#
# COMPACT_ATOMS: atom_id res chain seq x y z
N MET A 1 6.63 -28.68 7.73
CA MET A 1 6.20 -27.68 6.72
C MET A 1 7.45 -27.04 6.12
N PRO A 2 7.62 -27.00 4.78
CA PRO A 2 8.78 -26.35 4.20
C PRO A 2 8.78 -24.85 4.56
N LYS A 3 9.93 -24.34 4.99
CA LYS A 3 10.12 -22.94 5.38
C LYS A 3 10.02 -22.08 4.13
N ALA A 4 9.04 -21.17 4.06
CA ALA A 4 8.90 -20.29 2.91
C ALA A 4 10.19 -19.50 2.68
N ARG A 5 10.69 -19.53 1.43
CA ARG A 5 11.95 -18.88 1.05
C ARG A 5 11.80 -17.37 1.26
N LYS A 6 12.76 -16.77 1.95
CA LYS A 6 12.82 -15.31 2.08
C LYS A 6 13.12 -14.70 0.71
N ARG A 7 12.34 -13.70 0.33
CA ARG A 7 12.47 -12.98 -0.92
C ARG A 7 12.30 -11.48 -0.70
N TYR A 8 12.81 -10.69 -1.64
CA TYR A 8 12.52 -9.26 -1.71
C TYR A 8 11.36 -9.05 -2.67
N LEU A 9 10.48 -8.12 -2.33
CA LEU A 9 9.35 -7.71 -3.13
C LEU A 9 9.51 -6.22 -3.43
N THR A 10 9.13 -5.79 -4.63
CA THR A 10 9.14 -4.40 -5.06
C THR A 10 7.71 -3.95 -5.34
N ALA A 11 7.35 -2.80 -4.81
CA ALA A 11 6.18 -2.03 -5.23
C ALA A 11 6.65 -0.83 -6.04
N THR A 12 6.13 -0.67 -7.26
CA THR A 12 6.39 0.51 -8.10
C THR A 12 5.07 1.25 -8.28
N MET A 13 5.01 2.46 -7.73
CA MET A 13 3.82 3.32 -7.75
C MET A 13 3.76 4.15 -9.03
N ALA A 14 2.58 4.70 -9.33
CA ALA A 14 2.35 5.45 -10.57
C ALA A 14 3.11 6.79 -10.62
N ASP A 15 3.41 7.38 -9.46
CA ASP A 15 4.25 8.57 -9.31
C ASP A 15 5.76 8.29 -9.42
N GLY A 16 6.15 7.04 -9.72
CA GLY A 16 7.54 6.61 -9.77
C GLY A 16 8.14 6.27 -8.41
N TYR A 17 7.37 6.34 -7.32
CA TYR A 17 7.85 5.89 -6.01
C TYR A 17 8.07 4.37 -6.00
N VAL A 18 9.29 3.95 -5.64
CA VAL A 18 9.67 2.54 -5.55
C VAL A 18 9.90 2.16 -4.10
N LYS A 19 9.31 1.04 -3.68
CA LYS A 19 9.50 0.49 -2.35
C LYS A 19 9.91 -0.97 -2.39
N THR A 20 11.08 -1.25 -1.83
CA THR A 20 11.55 -2.61 -1.60
C THR A 20 11.10 -3.10 -0.23
N ILE A 21 10.62 -4.34 -0.18
CA ILE A 21 10.02 -4.99 0.98
C ILE A 21 10.72 -6.33 1.17
N GLY A 22 11.37 -6.53 2.32
CA GLY A 22 11.99 -7.80 2.66
C GLY A 22 13.33 -7.66 3.36
N PRO A 23 14.02 -8.78 3.62
CA PRO A 23 13.69 -10.13 3.14
C PRO A 23 12.52 -10.76 3.93
N THR A 24 11.43 -11.10 3.24
CA THR A 24 10.20 -11.63 3.85
C THR A 24 9.81 -12.99 3.30
N ALA A 25 9.25 -13.85 4.15
CA ALA A 25 8.63 -15.11 3.76
C ALA A 25 7.10 -15.00 3.65
N ALA A 26 6.54 -13.86 4.06
CA ALA A 26 5.10 -13.63 4.02
C ALA A 26 4.57 -13.66 2.58
N PRO A 27 3.34 -14.15 2.35
CA PRO A 27 2.75 -14.24 1.02
C PRO A 27 2.12 -12.90 0.60
N PHE A 28 2.82 -11.77 0.80
CA PHE A 28 2.33 -10.48 0.34
C PHE A 28 2.28 -10.46 -1.19
N THR A 29 1.20 -9.92 -1.74
CA THR A 29 0.96 -9.85 -3.18
C THR A 29 0.67 -8.43 -3.64
N HIS A 30 0.19 -7.55 -2.76
CA HIS A 30 -0.13 -6.17 -3.11
C HIS A 30 0.37 -5.20 -2.06
N TYR A 31 0.81 -4.05 -2.52
CA TYR A 31 1.07 -2.87 -1.71
C TYR A 31 -0.02 -1.85 -1.98
N TRP A 32 -0.46 -1.15 -0.94
CA TRP A 32 -1.40 -0.05 -1.08
C TRP A 32 -0.84 1.19 -0.40
N ARG A 33 -1.22 2.35 -0.94
CA ARG A 33 -0.87 3.67 -0.40
C ARG A 33 -2.08 4.57 -0.47
N ILE A 34 -2.22 5.41 0.55
CA ILE A 34 -3.19 6.50 0.61
C ILE A 34 -2.40 7.77 0.74
N VAL A 35 -2.63 8.74 -0.14
CA VAL A 35 -2.08 10.09 -0.03
C VAL A 35 -3.25 11.03 0.17
N ALA A 36 -3.43 11.52 1.40
CA ALA A 36 -4.52 12.40 1.77
C ALA A 36 -4.03 13.84 1.88
N GLN A 37 -4.72 14.78 1.24
CA GLN A 37 -4.47 16.21 1.34
C GLN A 37 -5.43 16.82 2.36
N ARG A 38 -4.88 17.59 3.30
CA ARG A 38 -5.64 18.31 4.33
C ARG A 38 -5.79 19.79 3.97
N ASP A 39 -6.78 20.43 4.56
CA ASP A 39 -7.03 21.87 4.37
C ASP A 39 -5.92 22.77 4.90
N ASP A 40 -5.12 22.29 5.86
CA ASP A 40 -3.95 23.01 6.39
C ASP A 40 -2.71 22.93 5.46
N GLY A 41 -2.89 22.42 4.24
CA GLY A 41 -1.83 22.28 3.23
C GLY A 41 -0.86 21.12 3.51
N LYS A 42 -1.15 20.27 4.50
CA LYS A 42 -0.33 19.09 4.81
C LYS A 42 -0.87 17.85 4.12
N ALA A 43 0.05 16.94 3.78
CA ALA A 43 -0.29 15.61 3.28
C ALA A 43 -0.09 14.55 4.38
N GLU A 44 -1.08 13.66 4.54
CA GLU A 44 -0.94 12.44 5.32
C GLU A 44 -0.78 11.25 4.37
N VAL A 45 0.27 10.45 4.57
CA VAL A 45 0.52 9.26 3.75
C VAL A 45 0.41 8.01 4.60
N PHE A 46 -0.48 7.10 4.17
CA PHE A 46 -0.63 5.77 4.76
C PHE A 46 -0.20 4.72 3.75
N TRP A 47 0.31 3.60 4.23
CA TRP A 47 0.67 2.50 3.37
C TRP A 47 0.67 1.16 4.11
N GLY A 48 0.54 0.08 3.34
CA GLY A 48 0.58 -1.27 3.89
C GLY A 48 0.69 -2.35 2.81
N HIS A 49 0.72 -3.60 3.26
CA HIS A 49 0.84 -4.78 2.40
C HIS A 49 -0.30 -5.74 2.70
N VAL A 50 -0.81 -6.42 1.67
CA VAL A 50 -1.83 -7.46 1.81
C VAL A 50 -1.50 -8.68 0.97
N THR A 51 -2.13 -9.80 1.31
CA THR A 51 -1.96 -11.09 0.62
C THR A 51 -2.94 -11.27 -0.53
N ALA A 52 -3.98 -10.42 -0.66
CA ALA A 52 -4.91 -10.44 -1.76
C ALA A 52 -5.44 -9.05 -2.14
N LEU A 53 -5.71 -8.82 -3.43
CA LEU A 53 -6.27 -7.57 -3.96
C LEU A 53 -7.58 -7.17 -3.27
N LYS A 54 -8.45 -8.15 -2.99
CA LYS A 54 -9.74 -7.93 -2.32
C LYS A 54 -9.59 -7.26 -0.95
N ASP A 55 -8.51 -7.56 -0.23
CA ASP A 55 -8.27 -7.01 1.10
C ASP A 55 -7.79 -5.55 1.00
N ALA A 56 -6.96 -5.23 0.01
CA ALA A 56 -6.63 -3.85 -0.31
C ALA A 56 -7.87 -3.05 -0.76
N MET A 57 -8.73 -3.64 -1.60
CA MET A 57 -9.95 -2.96 -2.06
C MET A 57 -10.93 -2.67 -0.92
N ARG A 58 -11.04 -3.54 0.09
CA ARG A 58 -11.85 -3.28 1.29
C ARG A 58 -11.39 -2.05 2.06
N LEU A 59 -10.09 -1.78 2.08
CA LEU A 59 -9.53 -0.59 2.72
C LEU A 59 -9.95 0.70 2.01
N LYS A 60 -10.28 0.66 0.71
CA LYS A 60 -10.76 1.83 -0.02
C LYS A 60 -12.06 2.39 0.59
N ALA A 61 -12.98 1.51 1.00
CA ALA A 61 -14.21 1.94 1.68
C ALA A 61 -13.91 2.59 3.03
N ALA A 62 -13.06 1.93 3.85
CA ALA A 62 -12.62 2.48 5.13
C ALA A 62 -11.87 3.82 4.99
N THR A 63 -11.17 4.02 3.86
CA THR A 63 -10.47 5.27 3.54
C THR A 63 -11.44 6.42 3.33
N ALA A 64 -12.58 6.18 2.68
CA ALA A 64 -13.59 7.21 2.48
C ALA A 64 -14.20 7.68 3.81
N ASP A 65 -14.43 6.76 4.74
CA ASP A 65 -14.91 7.10 6.09
C ASP A 65 -13.82 7.82 6.90
N ALA A 66 -12.57 7.37 6.79
CA ALA A 66 -11.42 8.05 7.40
C ALA A 66 -11.26 9.49 6.88
N ALA A 67 -11.47 9.71 5.57
CA ALA A 67 -11.41 11.04 4.96
C ALA A 67 -12.41 12.01 5.61
N ARG A 68 -13.64 11.55 5.84
CA ARG A 68 -14.67 12.35 6.52
C ARG A 68 -14.31 12.66 7.97
N GLN A 69 -13.82 11.67 8.71
CA GLN A 69 -13.51 11.84 10.13
C GLN A 69 -12.25 12.70 10.36
N ARG A 70 -11.30 12.65 9.44
CA ARG A 70 -10.00 13.35 9.56
C ARG A 70 -9.96 14.70 8.86
N GLY A 71 -11.03 15.08 8.16
CA GLY A 71 -11.10 16.34 7.41
C GLY A 71 -10.16 16.36 6.21
N TRP A 72 -10.04 15.24 5.49
CA TRP A 72 -9.27 15.20 4.25
C TRP A 72 -10.07 15.85 3.12
N ARG A 73 -9.43 16.77 2.40
CA ARG A 73 -10.03 17.47 1.26
C ARG A 73 -10.10 16.57 0.04
N THR A 74 -8.99 15.90 -0.25
CA THR A 74 -8.88 14.89 -1.30
C THR A 74 -7.98 13.77 -0.80
N PHE A 75 -8.15 12.58 -1.39
CA PHE A 75 -7.23 11.48 -1.14
C PHE A 75 -7.09 10.63 -2.38
N ASP A 76 -5.86 10.19 -2.63
CA ASP A 76 -5.52 9.22 -3.67
C ASP A 76 -5.30 7.87 -3.02
N PHE A 77 -6.01 6.85 -3.52
CA PHE A 77 -5.88 5.48 -3.07
C PHE A 77 -5.28 4.64 -4.19
N GLU A 78 -4.05 4.17 -3.99
CA GLU A 78 -3.30 3.39 -4.96
C GLU A 78 -3.09 1.96 -4.46
N ILE A 79 -3.22 1.00 -5.38
CA ILE A 79 -2.84 -0.39 -5.14
C ILE A 79 -1.95 -0.83 -6.28
N VAL A 80 -0.82 -1.44 -5.96
CA VAL A 80 0.08 -2.03 -6.95
C VAL A 80 0.39 -3.47 -6.57
N ALA A 81 0.51 -4.33 -7.59
CA ALA A 81 0.98 -5.68 -7.40
C ALA A 81 2.47 -5.65 -7.01
N LEU A 82 2.83 -6.53 -6.08
CA LEU A 82 4.23 -6.75 -5.71
C LEU A 82 4.89 -7.65 -6.72
N THR A 83 6.08 -7.27 -7.17
CA THR A 83 6.95 -8.11 -7.99
C THR A 83 8.12 -8.62 -7.17
N GLU A 84 8.60 -9.83 -7.43
CA GLU A 84 9.83 -10.29 -6.77
C GLU A 84 11.01 -9.49 -7.33
N THR A 85 11.81 -8.89 -6.44
CA THR A 85 13.05 -8.25 -6.85
C THR A 85 14.01 -9.35 -7.27
N ALA A 86 14.43 -9.37 -8.54
CA ALA A 86 15.50 -10.25 -8.98
C ALA A 86 16.75 -9.97 -8.12
N ALA A 87 17.32 -11.01 -7.55
CA ALA A 87 18.55 -10.95 -6.78
C ALA A 87 19.75 -10.68 -7.69
#